data_AF-A0A426V3C4-F1
#
_entry.id   AF-A0A426V3C4-F1
#
_cell.length_a   1.000
_cell.length_b   1.000
_cell.length_c   1.000
_cell.angle_alpha   90.00
_cell.angle_beta   90.00
_cell.angle_gamma   90.00
#
_symmetry.space_group_name_H-M   'P 1'
#
loop_
_entity.id
_entity.type
_entity.pdbx_description
1 polymer ?
#
loop_
_entity_poly.entity_id
_entity_poly.type
_entity_poly.pdbx_seq_one_letter_code
_entity_poly.pdbx_strand_id
1 'polypeptide(L)'
;MLETGSNTPSPVPTGGFDRRRLLALAAGGAAAAAGTLLPASAAQAHGDITTYPGIWRQRTYSEATGDPKSFGYRPAFHDRLNSWLQLWYENTPYRMDLTVWSSGVHSDSSGIAAHNQGRAFDLTRIYAGVGTDSPSRVFWGDREAWKHQTGSTLTDTRRKFWATVASLHHHFRSVRTYLYSDHQKRSVHIDNMLSGTEAPAFHSDDKSQVQHLQASCRYIWGKGTEVTGTWNAESKQDVHEVLERIGKGGHIGDSTSHWQAYNLATMRKGYGTQAY
;
A
#
# COMPACT_ATOMS: atom_id res chain seq x y z
N MET A 1 37.03 -14.32 61.61
CA MET A 1 37.86 -13.86 62.73
C MET A 1 38.10 -12.37 62.51
N LEU A 2 37.37 -11.58 63.31
CA LEU A 2 37.57 -10.19 63.78
C LEU A 2 38.05 -9.03 62.88
N GLU A 3 37.27 -7.95 63.03
CA GLU A 3 37.34 -6.53 62.63
C GLU A 3 38.64 -5.79 63.02
N THR A 4 38.95 -4.62 62.44
CA THR A 4 38.55 -3.25 62.88
C THR A 4 38.96 -2.25 61.78
N GLY A 5 38.22 -1.21 61.35
CA GLY A 5 37.63 -0.04 62.04
C GLY A 5 38.53 1.19 61.78
N SER A 6 38.13 2.43 61.43
CA SER A 6 36.85 3.15 61.50
C SER A 6 36.94 4.58 60.86
N ASN A 7 35.76 5.19 60.65
CA ASN A 7 35.39 6.63 60.77
C ASN A 7 35.15 7.55 59.55
N THR A 8 33.84 7.69 59.27
CA THR A 8 32.97 8.75 58.69
C THR A 8 33.06 10.14 59.36
N PRO A 9 32.59 11.29 58.76
CA PRO A 9 31.15 11.55 58.47
C PRO A 9 30.77 12.38 57.21
N SER A 10 29.50 12.26 56.80
CA SER A 10 28.78 13.08 55.80
C SER A 10 28.08 14.31 56.43
N PRO A 11 27.63 15.32 55.65
CA PRO A 11 26.25 15.30 55.15
C PRO A 11 26.02 15.94 53.74
N VAL A 12 24.78 15.81 53.25
CA VAL A 12 24.15 16.31 51.98
C VAL A 12 22.86 17.09 52.41
N PRO A 13 22.03 17.83 51.61
CA PRO A 13 22.07 18.49 50.27
C PRO A 13 21.60 20.00 50.28
N THR A 14 21.52 20.69 49.12
CA THR A 14 20.29 21.28 48.51
C THR A 14 20.54 22.48 47.54
N GLY A 15 19.66 22.60 46.52
CA GLY A 15 19.44 23.81 45.69
C GLY A 15 20.13 23.73 44.32
N GLY A 16 19.48 23.70 43.15
CA GLY A 16 18.23 24.33 42.73
C GLY A 16 18.59 25.21 41.51
N PHE A 17 18.46 24.70 40.29
CA PHE A 17 18.76 25.50 39.08
C PHE A 17 17.61 26.46 38.81
N ASP A 18 17.88 27.72 39.13
CA ASP A 18 16.97 28.84 39.03
C ASP A 18 16.77 29.27 37.57
N ARG A 19 15.50 29.46 37.21
CA ARG A 19 15.05 30.04 35.95
C ARG A 19 15.10 31.55 36.10
N ARG A 20 16.05 32.25 35.48
CA ARG A 20 15.85 33.65 35.00
C ARG A 20 17.06 34.23 34.28
N ARG A 21 16.74 34.81 33.12
CA ARG A 21 17.36 35.99 32.48
C ARG A 21 18.73 35.79 31.82
N LEU A 22 18.71 35.86 30.48
CA LEU A 22 19.41 36.91 29.75
C LEU A 22 18.57 37.36 28.56
N LEU A 23 18.09 38.59 28.66
CA LEU A 23 17.49 39.40 27.60
C LEU A 23 18.57 40.36 27.14
N ALA A 24 18.81 40.47 25.84
CA ALA A 24 19.37 41.68 25.26
C ALA A 24 18.88 41.81 23.81
N LEU A 25 18.13 42.90 23.60
CA LEU A 25 17.53 43.33 22.36
C LEU A 25 18.59 43.67 21.31
N ALA A 26 18.28 43.37 20.04
CA ALA A 26 18.70 44.20 18.93
C ALA A 26 17.42 44.74 18.26
N ALA A 27 17.18 46.03 18.46
CA ALA A 27 16.15 46.78 17.76
C ALA A 27 16.71 47.20 16.40
N GLY A 28 16.05 46.76 15.33
CA GLY A 28 16.28 47.21 13.95
C GLY A 28 14.98 47.00 13.19
N GLY A 29 14.31 48.10 12.84
CA GLY A 29 12.95 48.10 12.33
C GLY A 29 12.79 47.45 10.97
N ALA A 30 11.84 46.51 10.89
CA ALA A 30 11.07 46.20 9.69
C ALA A 30 9.66 45.81 10.16
N ALA A 31 8.64 46.45 9.60
CA ALA A 31 7.25 46.14 9.89
C ALA A 31 6.92 44.72 9.41
N ALA A 32 6.94 43.75 10.31
CA ALA A 32 6.39 42.42 10.08
C ALA A 32 5.02 42.37 10.73
N ALA A 33 3.98 42.19 9.92
CA ALA A 33 2.63 41.90 10.39
C ALA A 33 2.69 40.73 11.38
N ALA A 34 2.31 40.97 12.63
CA ALA A 34 2.09 39.94 13.62
C ALA A 34 0.82 39.16 13.22
N GLY A 35 0.95 38.29 12.22
CA GLY A 35 -0.02 37.25 11.95
C GLY A 35 0.01 36.29 13.13
N THR A 36 -1.04 36.31 13.94
CA THR A 36 -1.35 35.20 14.84
C THR A 36 -1.37 33.93 14.01
N LEU A 37 -0.33 33.10 14.16
CA LEU A 37 -0.34 31.72 13.67
C LEU A 37 -1.41 30.98 14.48
N LEU A 38 -2.66 31.06 14.01
CA LEU A 38 -3.70 30.14 14.43
C LEU A 38 -3.17 28.75 14.11
N PRO A 39 -3.20 27.79 15.06
CA PRO A 39 -2.85 26.42 14.74
C PRO A 39 -3.72 25.99 13.58
N ALA A 40 -3.07 25.55 12.49
CA ALA A 40 -3.75 24.97 11.34
C ALA A 40 -4.78 23.96 11.87
N SER A 41 -6.05 24.19 11.57
CA SER A 41 -7.09 23.24 11.94
C SER A 41 -6.72 21.86 11.38
N ALA A 42 -7.17 20.76 11.99
CA ALA A 42 -6.87 19.42 11.49
C ALA A 42 -7.20 19.25 9.98
N ALA A 43 -8.14 20.04 9.45
CA ALA A 43 -8.45 20.15 8.03
C ALA A 43 -7.27 20.65 7.16
N GLN A 44 -6.42 21.54 7.67
CA GLN A 44 -5.23 22.03 6.97
C GLN A 44 -4.03 21.06 7.03
N ALA A 45 -4.02 20.11 7.97
CA ALA A 45 -2.95 19.11 8.07
C ALA A 45 -3.05 18.01 6.99
N HIS A 46 -4.24 17.80 6.44
CA HIS A 46 -4.53 16.72 5.50
C HIS A 46 -4.75 17.19 4.07
N GLY A 47 -4.68 18.50 3.79
CA GLY A 47 -4.90 19.23 2.52
C GLY A 47 -6.14 18.82 1.71
N ASP A 48 -6.28 19.33 0.49
CA ASP A 48 -7.56 19.26 -0.23
C ASP A 48 -7.98 17.82 -0.57
N ILE A 49 -9.14 17.43 -0.03
CA ILE A 49 -9.87 16.21 -0.36
C ILE A 49 -10.97 16.57 -1.37
N THR A 50 -11.02 15.84 -2.49
CA THR A 50 -12.06 15.98 -3.50
C THR A 50 -12.85 14.67 -3.60
N THR A 51 -14.16 14.81 -3.74
CA THR A 51 -15.07 13.66 -3.86
C THR A 51 -15.21 13.24 -5.32
N TYR A 52 -14.94 11.97 -5.60
CA TYR A 52 -15.06 11.39 -6.95
C TYR A 52 -16.04 10.20 -6.94
N PRO A 53 -16.88 10.02 -7.99
CA PRO A 53 -17.85 8.92 -8.08
C PRO A 53 -17.23 7.57 -8.50
N GLY A 54 -15.93 7.55 -8.81
CA GLY A 54 -15.28 6.41 -9.41
C GLY A 54 -13.80 6.64 -9.71
N ILE A 55 -13.15 5.64 -10.27
CA ILE A 55 -11.75 5.68 -10.76
C ILE A 55 -11.70 5.21 -12.21
N TRP A 56 -10.90 5.87 -13.05
CA TRP A 56 -10.76 5.61 -14.48
C TRP A 56 -12.10 5.46 -15.21
N ARG A 57 -13.04 6.36 -14.92
CA ARG A 57 -14.42 6.36 -15.46
C ARG A 57 -15.28 5.17 -15.04
N GLN A 58 -14.78 4.29 -14.18
CA GLN A 58 -15.49 3.15 -13.62
C GLN A 58 -16.08 3.52 -12.26
N ARG A 59 -17.32 3.11 -12.01
CA ARG A 59 -18.04 3.48 -10.79
C ARG A 59 -17.51 2.71 -9.58
N THR A 60 -17.38 3.40 -8.45
CA THR A 60 -17.01 2.78 -7.18
C THR A 60 -18.24 2.40 -6.35
N TYR A 61 -18.15 1.28 -5.65
CA TYR A 61 -19.19 0.73 -4.78
C TYR A 61 -18.67 0.55 -3.36
N SER A 62 -19.56 0.73 -2.39
CA SER A 62 -19.28 0.55 -0.97
C SER A 62 -19.54 -0.89 -0.56
N GLU A 63 -18.52 -1.57 -0.02
CA GLU A 63 -18.70 -2.92 0.55
C GLU A 63 -19.70 -2.90 1.71
N ALA A 64 -19.76 -1.81 2.48
CA ALA A 64 -20.61 -1.69 3.66
C ALA A 64 -22.11 -1.54 3.33
N THR A 65 -22.45 -0.92 2.19
CA THR A 65 -23.85 -0.63 1.84
C THR A 65 -24.34 -1.37 0.61
N GLY A 66 -23.44 -1.87 -0.25
CA GLY A 66 -23.79 -2.49 -1.53
C GLY A 66 -24.08 -1.49 -2.65
N ASP A 67 -24.13 -0.20 -2.32
CA ASP A 67 -24.54 0.86 -3.25
C ASP A 67 -23.34 1.54 -3.92
N PRO A 68 -23.55 2.15 -5.10
CA PRO A 68 -22.55 3.02 -5.68
C PRO A 68 -22.27 4.20 -4.75
N LYS A 69 -20.98 4.50 -4.55
CA LYS A 69 -20.53 5.51 -3.59
C LYS A 69 -19.45 6.38 -4.19
N SER A 70 -19.59 7.69 -4.00
CA SER A 70 -18.51 8.64 -4.21
C SER A 70 -17.64 8.69 -2.97
N PHE A 71 -16.32 8.67 -3.14
CA PHE A 71 -15.36 8.70 -2.05
C PHE A 71 -14.51 9.96 -2.11
N GLY A 72 -14.04 10.42 -0.96
CA GLY A 72 -13.07 11.52 -0.87
C GLY A 72 -11.64 11.01 -1.07
N TYR A 73 -10.88 11.68 -1.92
CA TYR A 73 -9.49 11.37 -2.22
C TYR A 73 -8.64 12.63 -2.20
N ARG A 74 -7.34 12.47 -1.95
CA ARG A 74 -6.35 13.42 -2.47
C ARG A 74 -6.32 13.32 -4.00
N PRO A 75 -6.41 14.44 -4.75
CA PRO A 75 -6.41 14.42 -6.20
C PRO A 75 -5.26 13.61 -6.81
N ALA A 76 -4.02 13.85 -6.39
CA ALA A 76 -2.87 13.11 -6.93
C ALA A 76 -2.89 11.60 -6.62
N PHE A 77 -3.53 11.17 -5.52
CA PHE A 77 -3.73 9.74 -5.25
C PHE A 77 -4.84 9.15 -6.14
N HIS A 78 -5.92 9.90 -6.35
CA HIS A 78 -6.99 9.53 -7.29
C HIS A 78 -6.47 9.37 -8.72
N ASP A 79 -5.66 10.30 -9.20
CA ASP A 79 -5.03 10.22 -10.54
C ASP A 79 -4.15 8.98 -10.70
N ARG A 80 -3.47 8.58 -9.62
CA ARG A 80 -2.66 7.36 -9.60
C ARG A 80 -3.51 6.10 -9.62
N LEU A 81 -4.67 6.09 -8.95
CA LEU A 81 -5.66 5.01 -9.08
C LEU A 81 -6.27 4.96 -10.48
N ASN A 82 -6.50 6.11 -11.13
CA ASN A 82 -6.95 6.17 -12.51
C ASN A 82 -5.93 5.51 -13.45
N SER A 83 -4.65 5.85 -13.29
CA SER A 83 -3.55 5.27 -14.06
C SER A 83 -3.42 3.76 -13.82
N TRP A 84 -3.57 3.32 -12.57
CA TRP A 84 -3.56 1.91 -12.22
C TRP A 84 -4.68 1.12 -12.91
N LEU A 85 -5.93 1.58 -12.79
CA LEU A 85 -7.06 0.84 -13.34
C LEU A 85 -7.03 0.82 -14.87
N GLN A 86 -6.54 1.90 -15.49
CA GLN A 86 -6.25 1.92 -16.92
C GLN A 86 -5.26 0.81 -17.31
N LEU A 87 -4.10 0.77 -16.66
CA LEU A 87 -3.08 -0.26 -16.93
C LEU A 87 -3.64 -1.66 -16.70
N TRP A 88 -4.42 -1.86 -15.65
CA TRP A 88 -5.07 -3.15 -15.38
C TRP A 88 -5.99 -3.54 -16.53
N TYR A 89 -6.87 -2.65 -16.96
CA TYR A 89 -7.83 -2.92 -18.04
C TYR A 89 -7.11 -3.27 -19.36
N GLU A 90 -6.12 -2.47 -19.75
CA GLU A 90 -5.37 -2.64 -20.99
C GLU A 90 -4.61 -3.98 -21.05
N ASN A 91 -4.28 -4.57 -19.90
CA ASN A 91 -3.44 -5.76 -19.80
C ASN A 91 -4.17 -7.02 -19.29
N THR A 92 -5.48 -6.93 -19.05
CA THR A 92 -6.35 -8.09 -18.76
C THR A 92 -7.20 -8.44 -19.99
N PRO A 93 -7.89 -9.60 -20.03
CA PRO A 93 -8.79 -9.92 -21.14
C PRO A 93 -10.16 -9.22 -21.07
N TYR A 94 -10.43 -8.43 -20.03
CA TYR A 94 -11.74 -7.84 -19.82
C TYR A 94 -11.91 -6.56 -20.64
N ARG A 95 -12.87 -6.56 -21.57
CA ARG A 95 -13.16 -5.45 -22.50
C ARG A 95 -14.60 -4.97 -22.34
N MET A 96 -15.00 -4.71 -21.10
CA MET A 96 -16.36 -4.36 -20.70
C MET A 96 -16.32 -3.39 -19.52
N ASP A 97 -17.46 -2.78 -19.19
CA ASP A 97 -17.57 -1.92 -18.02
C ASP A 97 -17.16 -2.67 -16.75
N LEU A 98 -16.48 -1.94 -15.86
CA LEU A 98 -16.04 -2.43 -14.58
C LEU A 98 -16.83 -1.77 -13.45
N THR A 99 -17.04 -2.52 -12.38
CA THR A 99 -17.39 -1.94 -11.08
C THR A 99 -16.31 -2.28 -10.07
N VAL A 100 -15.86 -1.26 -9.34
CA VAL A 100 -14.77 -1.37 -8.37
C VAL A 100 -15.34 -1.22 -6.97
N TRP A 101 -15.10 -2.21 -6.13
CA TRP A 101 -15.65 -2.25 -4.78
C TRP A 101 -14.57 -1.90 -3.75
N SER A 102 -14.96 -1.10 -2.76
CA SER A 102 -14.07 -0.69 -1.68
C SER A 102 -14.75 -0.75 -0.31
N SER A 103 -13.97 -1.17 0.70
CA SER A 103 -14.36 -1.05 2.10
C SER A 103 -14.01 0.30 2.72
N GLY A 104 -13.21 1.13 2.04
CA GLY A 104 -12.79 2.42 2.59
C GLY A 104 -11.74 3.14 1.75
N VAL A 105 -11.81 4.48 1.77
CA VAL A 105 -10.86 5.37 1.08
C VAL A 105 -10.41 6.48 2.01
N HIS A 106 -11.33 7.35 2.41
CA HIS A 106 -11.09 8.41 3.39
C HIS A 106 -12.05 8.29 4.56
N SER A 107 -11.52 8.45 5.77
CA SER A 107 -12.29 8.60 6.99
C SER A 107 -11.40 9.29 8.02
N ASP A 108 -11.87 10.38 8.62
CA ASP A 108 -11.16 11.11 9.68
C ASP A 108 -10.97 10.28 10.96
N SER A 109 -11.75 9.21 11.11
CA SER A 109 -11.77 8.34 12.29
C SER A 109 -11.12 6.97 12.07
N SER A 110 -10.43 6.75 10.94
CA SER A 110 -9.93 5.42 10.59
C SER A 110 -8.84 4.87 11.53
N GLY A 111 -8.16 5.76 12.29
CA GLY A 111 -6.95 5.42 13.04
C GLY A 111 -5.73 5.08 12.16
N ILE A 112 -5.89 5.05 10.83
CA ILE A 112 -4.85 4.78 9.85
C ILE A 112 -4.54 6.09 9.12
N ALA A 113 -3.32 6.60 9.31
CA ALA A 113 -2.92 7.93 8.80
C ALA A 113 -3.19 8.12 7.29
N ALA A 114 -3.04 7.06 6.48
CA ALA A 114 -3.27 7.13 5.05
C ALA A 114 -4.75 7.35 4.69
N HIS A 115 -5.69 6.71 5.39
CA HIS A 115 -7.13 6.93 5.20
C HIS A 115 -7.55 8.31 5.72
N ASN A 116 -7.02 8.77 6.86
CA ASN A 116 -7.27 10.14 7.35
C ASN A 116 -6.82 11.20 6.34
N GLN A 117 -5.79 10.90 5.54
CA GLN A 117 -5.28 11.79 4.50
C GLN A 117 -5.94 11.61 3.14
N GLY A 118 -6.91 10.69 2.96
CA GLY A 118 -7.50 10.37 1.65
C GLY A 118 -6.49 9.84 0.63
N ARG A 119 -5.45 9.16 1.12
CA ARG A 119 -4.33 8.59 0.37
C ARG A 119 -4.30 7.06 0.39
N ALA A 120 -5.40 6.46 0.82
CA ALA A 120 -5.56 5.01 0.90
C ALA A 120 -6.82 4.56 0.17
N PHE A 121 -6.81 3.31 -0.29
CA PHE A 121 -7.92 2.63 -0.92
C PHE A 121 -7.88 1.16 -0.55
N ASP A 122 -8.96 0.65 0.03
CA ASP A 122 -9.10 -0.78 0.32
C ASP A 122 -9.89 -1.44 -0.81
N LEU A 123 -9.21 -2.15 -1.71
CA LEU A 123 -9.84 -2.83 -2.84
C LEU A 123 -10.42 -4.18 -2.39
N THR A 124 -11.74 -4.36 -2.52
CA THR A 124 -12.41 -5.62 -2.14
C THR A 124 -12.72 -6.49 -3.34
N ARG A 125 -13.27 -5.94 -4.43
CA ARG A 125 -13.71 -6.72 -5.61
C ARG A 125 -13.63 -5.87 -6.88
N ILE A 126 -13.43 -6.55 -8.00
CA ILE A 126 -13.68 -5.97 -9.32
C ILE A 126 -14.63 -6.92 -10.02
N TYR A 127 -15.69 -6.37 -10.61
CA TYR A 127 -16.52 -7.09 -11.55
C TYR A 127 -16.38 -6.50 -12.95
N ALA A 128 -16.53 -7.35 -13.95
CA ALA A 128 -16.57 -6.98 -15.36
C ALA A 128 -17.92 -7.42 -15.94
N GLY A 129 -18.66 -6.51 -16.57
CA GLY A 129 -19.93 -6.79 -17.24
C GLY A 129 -20.73 -5.52 -17.50
N VAL A 130 -21.62 -5.55 -18.50
CA VAL A 130 -22.52 -4.44 -18.83
C VAL A 130 -23.79 -4.56 -17.97
N GLY A 131 -24.14 -3.50 -17.25
CA GLY A 131 -25.33 -3.47 -16.40
C GLY A 131 -25.25 -4.36 -15.15
N THR A 132 -26.38 -4.49 -14.44
CA THR A 132 -26.48 -5.25 -13.19
C THR A 132 -26.74 -6.74 -13.37
N ASP A 133 -27.01 -7.19 -14.60
CA ASP A 133 -27.80 -8.42 -14.79
C ASP A 133 -27.00 -9.72 -14.83
N SER A 134 -25.66 -9.68 -14.73
CA SER A 134 -24.80 -10.80 -14.29
C SER A 134 -23.32 -10.42 -14.47
N PRO A 135 -22.79 -9.44 -13.71
CA PRO A 135 -21.40 -9.07 -13.86
C PRO A 135 -20.49 -10.20 -13.35
N SER A 136 -19.44 -10.52 -14.10
CA SER A 136 -18.46 -11.56 -13.73
C SER A 136 -17.49 -11.01 -12.71
N ARG A 137 -17.30 -11.69 -11.57
CA ARG A 137 -16.27 -11.30 -10.61
C ARG A 137 -14.89 -11.67 -11.16
N VAL A 138 -14.07 -10.65 -11.41
CA VAL A 138 -12.76 -10.80 -12.04
C VAL A 138 -11.60 -10.64 -11.05
N PHE A 139 -11.86 -10.02 -9.90
CA PHE A 139 -10.97 -9.97 -8.75
C PHE A 139 -11.75 -10.13 -7.44
N TRP A 140 -11.16 -10.81 -6.46
CA TRP A 140 -11.73 -10.96 -5.13
C TRP A 140 -10.67 -10.88 -4.02
N GLY A 141 -10.68 -9.77 -3.29
CA GLY A 141 -9.77 -9.47 -2.19
C GLY A 141 -10.09 -10.20 -0.87
N ASP A 142 -11.26 -10.83 -0.75
CA ASP A 142 -11.73 -11.43 0.50
C ASP A 142 -11.20 -12.86 0.71
N ARG A 143 -10.03 -12.94 1.37
CA ARG A 143 -9.37 -14.20 1.75
C ARG A 143 -10.29 -15.12 2.53
N GLU A 144 -11.12 -14.57 3.40
CA GLU A 144 -12.01 -15.35 4.26
C GLU A 144 -13.09 -16.06 3.45
N ALA A 145 -13.54 -15.43 2.36
CA ALA A 145 -14.54 -16.02 1.50
C ALA A 145 -13.99 -17.13 0.60
N TRP A 146 -12.73 -17.01 0.14
CA TRP A 146 -12.12 -18.04 -0.73
C TRP A 146 -11.17 -19.03 -0.04
N LYS A 147 -10.99 -18.98 1.30
CA LYS A 147 -10.11 -19.92 2.04
C LYS A 147 -10.53 -21.37 2.06
N HIS A 148 -11.80 -21.63 1.79
CA HIS A 148 -12.34 -22.96 1.71
C HIS A 148 -12.43 -23.48 0.27
N GLN A 149 -12.08 -22.66 -0.73
CA GLN A 149 -11.97 -23.15 -2.11
C GLN A 149 -10.82 -24.14 -2.21
N THR A 150 -10.95 -25.10 -3.13
CA THR A 150 -9.93 -26.12 -3.42
C THR A 150 -9.79 -26.30 -4.94
N GLY A 151 -8.83 -27.13 -5.37
CA GLY A 151 -8.67 -27.51 -6.77
C GLY A 151 -8.44 -26.33 -7.73
N SER A 152 -8.99 -26.44 -8.95
CA SER A 152 -8.83 -25.43 -10.00
C SER A 152 -9.42 -24.07 -9.61
N THR A 153 -10.50 -24.03 -8.84
CA THR A 153 -11.14 -22.79 -8.37
C THR A 153 -10.20 -21.99 -7.48
N LEU A 154 -9.57 -22.64 -6.48
CA LEU A 154 -8.60 -21.95 -5.63
C LEU A 154 -7.39 -21.47 -6.43
N THR A 155 -6.91 -22.29 -7.38
CA THR A 155 -5.80 -21.95 -8.25
C THR A 155 -6.11 -20.70 -9.09
N ASP A 156 -7.28 -20.63 -9.73
CA ASP A 156 -7.69 -19.46 -10.50
C ASP A 156 -7.87 -18.22 -9.62
N THR A 157 -8.50 -18.35 -8.45
CA THR A 157 -8.68 -17.24 -7.50
C THR A 157 -7.34 -16.69 -7.05
N ARG A 158 -6.40 -17.54 -6.63
CA ARG A 158 -5.05 -17.09 -6.21
C ARG A 158 -4.29 -16.43 -7.35
N ARG A 159 -4.36 -17.00 -8.55
CA ARG A 159 -3.71 -16.45 -9.74
C ARG A 159 -4.22 -15.03 -10.04
N LYS A 160 -5.54 -14.84 -10.12
CA LYS A 160 -6.15 -13.51 -10.39
C LYS A 160 -5.94 -12.52 -9.25
N PHE A 161 -5.96 -12.99 -7.99
CA PHE A 161 -5.64 -12.17 -6.83
C PHE A 161 -4.22 -11.61 -6.94
N TRP A 162 -3.21 -12.47 -7.10
CA TRP A 162 -1.81 -12.04 -7.16
C TRP A 162 -1.47 -11.28 -8.45
N ALA A 163 -2.16 -11.55 -9.56
CA ALA A 163 -2.01 -10.76 -10.79
C ALA A 163 -2.50 -9.32 -10.60
N THR A 164 -3.59 -9.13 -9.87
CA THR A 164 -4.10 -7.80 -9.51
C THR A 164 -3.18 -7.11 -8.51
N VAL A 165 -2.67 -7.83 -7.51
CA VAL A 165 -1.67 -7.29 -6.58
C VAL A 165 -0.38 -6.87 -7.30
N ALA A 166 0.06 -7.60 -8.33
CA ALA A 166 1.17 -7.18 -9.19
C ALA A 166 0.90 -5.86 -9.90
N SER A 167 -0.30 -5.68 -10.46
CA SER A 167 -0.70 -4.41 -11.09
C SER A 167 -0.71 -3.23 -10.10
N LEU A 168 -1.09 -3.50 -8.85
CA LEU A 168 -1.05 -2.52 -7.77
C LEU A 168 0.39 -2.19 -7.40
N HIS A 169 1.26 -3.18 -7.22
CA HIS A 169 2.67 -2.95 -6.92
C HIS A 169 3.43 -2.25 -8.07
N HIS A 170 2.98 -2.39 -9.32
CA HIS A 170 3.48 -1.58 -10.43
C HIS A 170 3.25 -0.08 -10.20
N HIS A 171 2.14 0.26 -9.53
CA HIS A 171 1.74 1.64 -9.28
C HIS A 171 1.92 2.09 -7.85
N PHE A 172 2.11 1.25 -6.84
CA PHE A 172 2.14 1.69 -5.44
C PHE A 172 3.22 0.93 -4.69
N ARG A 173 3.96 1.65 -3.83
CA ARG A 173 4.93 0.99 -2.94
C ARG A 173 4.20 0.22 -1.83
N SER A 174 3.23 0.86 -1.15
CA SER A 174 2.48 0.21 -0.08
C SER A 174 1.24 -0.50 -0.63
N VAL A 175 1.32 -1.83 -0.71
CA VAL A 175 0.20 -2.70 -1.06
C VAL A 175 0.20 -3.85 -0.06
N ARG A 176 -0.82 -3.91 0.80
CA ARG A 176 -0.89 -4.88 1.90
C ARG A 176 -2.03 -5.85 1.65
N THR A 177 -1.70 -7.13 1.67
CA THR A 177 -2.63 -8.23 1.46
C THR A 177 -2.96 -8.93 2.78
N TYR A 178 -3.79 -9.97 2.73
CA TYR A 178 -4.08 -10.85 3.87
C TYR A 178 -2.84 -11.49 4.52
N LEU A 179 -1.66 -11.47 3.86
CA LEU A 179 -0.41 -11.95 4.44
C LEU A 179 0.28 -10.93 5.35
N TYR A 180 -0.09 -9.64 5.26
CA TYR A 180 0.58 -8.57 6.00
C TYR A 180 0.05 -8.47 7.43
N SER A 181 -1.28 -8.45 7.60
CA SER A 181 -1.93 -8.49 8.91
C SER A 181 -3.38 -8.97 8.81
N ASP A 182 -3.94 -9.30 9.97
CA ASP A 182 -5.33 -9.72 10.11
C ASP A 182 -6.35 -8.68 9.62
N HIS A 183 -5.98 -7.40 9.60
CA HIS A 183 -6.86 -6.32 9.12
C HIS A 183 -7.13 -6.43 7.61
N GLN A 184 -6.19 -6.97 6.84
CA GLN A 184 -6.30 -7.10 5.37
C GLN A 184 -6.86 -8.46 4.93
N LYS A 185 -7.61 -9.16 5.78
CA LYS A 185 -8.25 -10.44 5.42
C LYS A 185 -9.35 -10.29 4.36
N ARG A 186 -9.95 -9.10 4.23
CA ARG A 186 -11.14 -8.87 3.38
C ARG A 186 -10.91 -7.92 2.19
N SER A 187 -9.71 -7.34 2.09
CA SER A 187 -9.37 -6.34 1.08
C SER A 187 -7.86 -6.33 0.84
N VAL A 188 -7.44 -5.69 -0.25
CA VAL A 188 -6.06 -5.27 -0.45
C VAL A 188 -5.97 -3.78 -0.15
N HIS A 189 -5.22 -3.42 0.89
CA HIS A 189 -4.98 -2.03 1.25
C HIS A 189 -3.89 -1.45 0.35
N ILE A 190 -4.13 -0.27 -0.20
CA ILE A 190 -3.23 0.42 -1.11
C ILE A 190 -3.08 1.84 -0.59
N ASP A 191 -1.84 2.33 -0.47
CA ASP A 191 -1.58 3.73 -0.16
C ASP A 191 -0.36 4.25 -0.91
N ASN A 192 -0.27 5.57 -1.02
CA ASN A 192 0.90 6.24 -1.60
C ASN A 192 1.70 7.05 -0.58
N MET A 193 1.61 6.75 0.72
CA MET A 193 2.33 7.50 1.76
C MET A 193 3.85 7.47 1.54
N LEU A 194 4.38 6.31 1.14
CA LEU A 194 5.80 6.12 0.88
C LEU A 194 6.25 6.50 -0.54
N SER A 195 5.43 6.19 -1.56
CA SER A 195 5.81 6.43 -2.96
C SER A 195 5.40 7.80 -3.49
N GLY A 196 4.52 8.54 -2.79
CA GLY A 196 4.00 9.82 -3.27
C GLY A 196 3.39 9.70 -4.67
N THR A 197 3.97 10.42 -5.63
CA THR A 197 3.64 10.36 -7.07
C THR A 197 4.64 9.56 -7.90
N GLU A 198 5.78 9.19 -7.33
CA GLU A 198 6.89 8.52 -8.03
C GLU A 198 6.65 7.04 -8.26
N ALA A 199 7.15 6.50 -9.38
CA ALA A 199 7.10 5.07 -9.67
C ALA A 199 7.83 4.25 -8.57
N PRO A 200 7.23 3.17 -8.06
CA PRO A 200 7.83 2.41 -6.96
C PRO A 200 9.03 1.58 -7.46
N ALA A 201 9.99 1.37 -6.56
CA ALA A 201 11.01 0.34 -6.69
C ALA A 201 10.77 -0.75 -5.63
N PHE A 202 11.44 -1.89 -5.80
CA PHE A 202 11.54 -2.88 -4.75
C PHE A 202 12.43 -2.39 -3.62
N HIS A 203 12.10 -2.76 -2.40
CA HIS A 203 12.90 -2.58 -1.20
C HIS A 203 12.86 -3.88 -0.40
N SER A 204 14.02 -4.48 -0.17
CA SER A 204 14.10 -5.80 0.47
C SER A 204 13.67 -5.84 1.94
N ASP A 205 13.58 -4.69 2.60
CA ASP A 205 13.07 -4.53 3.97
C ASP A 205 11.54 -4.35 4.02
N ASP A 206 10.89 -4.12 2.88
CA ASP A 206 9.44 -4.04 2.79
C ASP A 206 8.83 -5.44 2.71
N LYS A 207 8.39 -5.95 3.87
CA LYS A 207 7.75 -7.26 4.01
C LYS A 207 6.60 -7.46 3.03
N SER A 208 5.82 -6.42 2.73
CA SER A 208 4.67 -6.55 1.82
C SER A 208 5.11 -6.84 0.39
N GLN A 209 6.16 -6.15 -0.08
CA GLN A 209 6.76 -6.38 -1.39
C GLN A 209 7.44 -7.74 -1.48
N VAL A 210 8.12 -8.18 -0.42
CA VAL A 210 8.74 -9.51 -0.37
C VAL A 210 7.69 -10.62 -0.46
N GLN A 211 6.62 -10.53 0.33
CA GLN A 211 5.51 -11.48 0.28
C GLN A 211 4.87 -11.54 -1.11
N HIS A 212 4.73 -10.39 -1.77
CA HIS A 212 4.22 -10.31 -3.14
C HIS A 212 5.12 -11.04 -4.14
N LEU A 213 6.44 -10.80 -4.12
CA LEU A 213 7.37 -11.50 -5.01
C LEU A 213 7.31 -13.01 -4.81
N GLN A 214 7.35 -13.47 -3.56
CA GLN A 214 7.29 -14.89 -3.23
C GLN A 214 5.97 -15.52 -3.69
N ALA A 215 4.84 -14.86 -3.41
CA ALA A 215 3.53 -15.36 -3.81
C ALA A 215 3.33 -15.33 -5.33
N SER A 216 3.86 -14.33 -6.02
CA SER A 216 3.85 -14.28 -7.49
C SER A 216 4.68 -15.40 -8.08
N CYS A 217 5.89 -15.63 -7.58
CA CYS A 217 6.73 -16.75 -7.99
C CYS A 217 5.98 -18.08 -7.83
N ARG A 218 5.34 -18.30 -6.67
CA ARG A 218 4.57 -19.51 -6.38
C ARG A 218 3.32 -19.69 -7.24
N TYR A 219 2.42 -18.71 -7.22
CA TYR A 219 1.06 -18.86 -7.74
C TYR A 219 0.90 -18.48 -9.21
N ILE A 220 1.84 -17.73 -9.79
CA ILE A 220 1.78 -17.28 -11.19
C ILE A 220 2.91 -17.89 -12.02
N TRP A 221 4.13 -17.92 -11.48
CA TRP A 221 5.29 -18.43 -12.20
C TRP A 221 5.57 -19.92 -11.98
N GLY A 222 4.82 -20.57 -11.08
CA GLY A 222 4.91 -22.01 -10.82
C GLY A 222 6.21 -22.43 -10.12
N LYS A 223 6.85 -21.51 -9.39
CA LYS A 223 8.05 -21.79 -8.58
C LYS A 223 7.67 -22.42 -7.24
N GLY A 224 8.64 -23.12 -6.62
CA GLY A 224 8.49 -23.74 -5.31
C GLY A 224 8.46 -22.75 -4.14
N THR A 225 8.72 -21.46 -4.40
CA THR A 225 9.00 -20.40 -3.41
C THR A 225 8.07 -20.44 -2.21
N GLU A 226 8.64 -20.44 -1.01
CA GLU A 226 7.90 -20.29 0.23
C GLU A 226 7.57 -18.80 0.49
N VAL A 227 6.34 -18.52 0.95
CA VAL A 227 5.89 -17.15 1.23
C VAL A 227 6.11 -16.82 2.71
N THR A 228 7.35 -16.49 3.06
CA THR A 228 7.78 -16.21 4.44
C THR A 228 7.76 -14.73 4.79
N GLY A 229 7.84 -13.85 3.79
CA GLY A 229 8.08 -12.41 3.95
C GLY A 229 9.53 -12.04 4.27
N THR A 230 10.46 -13.00 4.23
CA THR A 230 11.91 -12.77 4.39
C THR A 230 12.61 -12.82 3.04
N TRP A 231 13.41 -11.80 2.70
CA TRP A 231 14.15 -11.74 1.43
C TRP A 231 15.38 -12.66 1.41
N ASN A 232 15.15 -13.96 1.27
CA ASN A 232 16.15 -15.03 1.32
C ASN A 232 16.77 -15.35 -0.06
N ALA A 233 17.71 -16.31 -0.08
CA ALA A 233 18.41 -16.73 -1.31
C ALA A 233 17.45 -17.33 -2.36
N GLU A 234 16.49 -18.16 -1.93
CA GLU A 234 15.46 -18.74 -2.81
C GLU A 234 14.66 -17.64 -3.51
N SER A 235 14.16 -16.65 -2.75
CA SER A 235 13.38 -15.54 -3.31
C SER A 235 14.19 -14.74 -4.34
N LYS A 236 15.47 -14.49 -4.06
CA LYS A 236 16.38 -13.79 -4.99
C LYS A 236 16.58 -14.57 -6.29
N GLN A 237 16.80 -15.88 -6.18
CA GLN A 237 16.99 -16.75 -7.33
C GLN A 237 15.73 -16.84 -8.17
N ASP A 238 14.57 -17.15 -7.57
CA ASP A 238 13.33 -17.32 -8.31
C ASP A 238 12.89 -16.03 -9.03
N VAL A 239 13.06 -14.88 -8.39
CA VAL A 239 12.77 -13.58 -9.02
C VAL A 239 13.75 -13.27 -10.15
N HIS A 240 15.03 -13.59 -9.99
CA HIS A 240 16.02 -13.47 -11.07
C HIS A 240 15.64 -14.34 -12.28
N GLU A 241 15.28 -15.60 -12.05
CA GLU A 241 14.84 -16.51 -13.12
C GLU A 241 13.58 -16.02 -13.83
N VAL A 242 12.65 -15.37 -13.11
CA VAL A 242 11.51 -14.69 -13.74
C VAL A 242 11.97 -13.52 -14.61
N LEU A 243 12.89 -12.68 -14.14
CA LEU A 243 13.42 -11.56 -14.90
C LEU A 243 14.14 -12.03 -16.19
N GLU A 244 14.93 -13.10 -16.11
CA GLU A 244 15.54 -13.76 -17.29
C GLU A 244 14.45 -14.26 -18.25
N ARG A 245 13.43 -14.96 -17.74
CA ARG A 245 12.33 -15.50 -18.57
C ARG A 245 11.54 -14.42 -19.32
N ILE A 246 11.37 -13.23 -18.74
CA ILE A 246 10.68 -12.12 -19.40
C ILE A 246 11.61 -11.30 -20.31
N GLY A 247 12.88 -11.69 -20.45
CA GLY A 247 13.89 -11.01 -21.27
C GLY A 247 14.42 -9.71 -20.65
N LYS A 248 14.10 -9.43 -19.39
CA LYS A 248 14.62 -8.25 -18.67
C LYS A 248 16.02 -8.50 -18.13
N GLY A 249 16.28 -9.74 -17.71
CA GLY A 249 17.52 -10.19 -17.08
C GLY A 249 17.82 -9.52 -15.74
N GLY A 250 18.96 -9.87 -15.16
CA GLY A 250 19.52 -9.20 -13.98
C GLY A 250 18.71 -9.44 -12.69
N HIS A 251 18.99 -8.64 -11.66
CA HIS A 251 18.36 -8.78 -10.35
C HIS A 251 17.40 -7.62 -10.07
N ILE A 252 16.31 -7.90 -9.36
CA ILE A 252 15.28 -6.90 -9.10
C ILE A 252 15.84 -5.68 -8.37
N GLY A 253 16.70 -5.90 -7.36
CA GLY A 253 17.40 -4.86 -6.59
C GLY A 253 16.48 -3.68 -6.20
N ASP A 254 17.04 -2.50 -5.97
CA ASP A 254 16.23 -1.28 -5.81
C ASP A 254 15.92 -0.61 -7.16
N SER A 255 15.76 -1.42 -8.23
CA SER A 255 15.59 -0.92 -9.59
C SER A 255 14.12 -0.77 -9.96
N THR A 256 13.67 0.48 -10.13
CA THR A 256 12.33 0.80 -10.65
C THR A 256 12.02 0.07 -11.95
N SER A 257 12.98 0.00 -12.88
CA SER A 257 12.74 -0.63 -14.19
C SER A 257 12.56 -2.15 -14.10
N HIS A 258 13.28 -2.84 -13.22
CA HIS A 258 13.11 -4.28 -13.02
C HIS A 258 11.81 -4.56 -12.24
N TRP A 259 11.51 -3.74 -11.23
CA TRP A 259 10.26 -3.82 -10.47
C TRP A 259 9.03 -3.66 -11.37
N GLN A 260 9.01 -2.63 -12.22
CA GLN A 260 7.91 -2.39 -13.16
C GLN A 260 7.77 -3.52 -14.18
N ALA A 261 8.89 -3.98 -14.76
CA ALA A 261 8.89 -5.08 -15.72
C ALA A 261 8.38 -6.40 -15.10
N TYR A 262 8.86 -6.76 -13.91
CA TYR A 262 8.42 -7.94 -13.17
C TYR A 262 6.90 -7.89 -12.92
N ASN A 263 6.40 -6.76 -12.40
CA ASN A 263 5.00 -6.62 -12.04
C ASN A 263 4.06 -6.63 -13.26
N LEU A 264 4.45 -5.94 -14.35
CA LEU A 264 3.68 -5.95 -15.60
C LEU A 264 3.61 -7.36 -16.20
N ALA A 265 4.74 -8.06 -16.28
CA ALA A 265 4.79 -9.41 -16.79
C ALA A 265 3.99 -10.40 -15.92
N THR A 266 4.10 -10.27 -14.60
CA THR A 266 3.36 -11.08 -13.63
C THR A 266 1.84 -10.87 -13.77
N MET A 267 1.38 -9.63 -13.92
CA MET A 267 -0.02 -9.34 -14.19
C MET A 267 -0.49 -10.01 -15.50
N ARG A 268 0.24 -9.80 -16.61
CA ARG A 268 -0.12 -10.36 -17.91
C ARG A 268 -0.17 -11.89 -17.92
N LYS A 269 0.83 -12.53 -17.29
CA LYS A 269 0.87 -13.99 -17.14
C LYS A 269 -0.30 -14.50 -16.30
N GLY A 270 -0.58 -13.85 -15.17
CA GLY A 270 -1.67 -14.24 -14.28
C GLY A 270 -3.06 -14.11 -14.91
N TYR A 271 -3.26 -13.11 -15.77
CA TYR A 271 -4.49 -12.95 -16.56
C TYR A 271 -4.50 -13.68 -17.90
N GLY A 272 -3.41 -14.37 -18.26
CA GLY A 272 -3.31 -15.14 -19.50
C GLY A 272 -3.22 -14.31 -20.77
N THR A 273 -2.87 -13.01 -20.68
CA THR A 273 -2.67 -12.15 -21.85
C THR A 273 -1.27 -12.27 -22.45
N GLN A 274 -0.34 -12.96 -21.77
CA GLN A 274 0.99 -13.31 -22.28
C GLN A 274 1.51 -14.61 -21.64
N ALA A 275 2.12 -15.49 -22.43
CA ALA A 275 2.49 -16.84 -21.97
C ALA A 275 3.81 -16.91 -21.18
N TYR A 276 4.88 -16.23 -21.66
CA TYR A 276 6.26 -16.24 -21.15
C TYR A 276 6.92 -17.60 -20.93
#